data_AF-A0A819ZBR2-F1
#
_entry.id   AF-A0A819ZBR2-F1
#
_cell.length_a   1.000
_cell.length_b   1.000
_cell.length_c   1.000
_cell.angle_alpha   90.00
_cell.angle_beta   90.00
_cell.angle_gamma   90.00
#
_symmetry.space_group_name_H-M   'P 1'
#
loop_
_entity.id
_entity.type
_entity.pdbx_description
1 polymer ?
#
loop_
_entity_poly.entity_id
_entity_poly.type
_entity_poly.pdbx_seq_one_letter_code
_entity_poly.pdbx_strand_id
1 'polypeptide(L)'
;MCTFSRIVILFFLWAIVNQSITDAFRNNADECCETGRIEAEHTKTCNMALQSLITENNKNISTNCLFLTHICCLSNLRSYFCEEGLKSALRLLPCNQKKLDSKDSYQICCKCCELGIRAGRDKADCEPVTVLDERCGEQFTNCCLKAKSLNCDMGFQMDDDHQRCR
;
A
#
# COMPACT_ATOMS: atom_id res chain seq x y z
N MET A 1 53.51 -16.15 -10.75
CA MET A 1 52.25 -15.73 -11.41
C MET A 1 51.03 -16.60 -11.03
N CYS A 2 50.98 -17.28 -9.88
CA CYS A 2 49.87 -18.20 -9.54
C CYS A 2 48.94 -17.74 -8.39
N THR A 3 49.23 -16.61 -7.72
CA THR A 3 48.48 -16.14 -6.54
C THR A 3 47.28 -15.27 -6.90
N PHE A 4 47.39 -14.43 -7.94
CA PHE A 4 46.30 -13.57 -8.41
C PHE A 4 45.08 -14.36 -8.91
N SER A 5 45.31 -15.48 -9.59
CA SER A 5 44.23 -16.35 -10.10
C SER A 5 43.39 -16.97 -8.98
N ARG A 6 44.02 -17.34 -7.85
CA ARG A 6 43.32 -17.96 -6.71
C ARG A 6 42.43 -16.98 -5.94
N ILE A 7 42.88 -15.73 -5.78
CA ILE A 7 42.10 -14.69 -5.09
C ILE A 7 40.84 -14.34 -5.89
N VAL A 8 40.96 -14.25 -7.22
CA VAL A 8 39.83 -13.98 -8.12
C VAL A 8 38.80 -15.10 -8.05
N ILE A 9 39.23 -16.37 -8.08
CA ILE A 9 38.32 -17.53 -7.96
C ILE A 9 37.60 -17.53 -6.61
N LEU A 10 38.28 -17.22 -5.50
CA LEU A 10 37.65 -17.15 -4.18
C LEU A 10 36.61 -16.01 -4.09
N PHE A 11 36.87 -14.86 -4.72
CA PHE A 11 35.89 -13.77 -4.79
C PHE A 11 34.64 -14.15 -5.60
N PHE A 12 34.81 -14.83 -6.74
CA PHE A 12 33.67 -15.31 -7.53
C PHE A 12 32.85 -16.36 -6.78
N LEU A 13 33.50 -17.30 -6.09
CA LEU A 13 32.80 -18.29 -5.27
C LEU A 13 32.06 -17.64 -4.10
N TRP A 14 32.64 -16.64 -3.44
CA TRP A 14 31.97 -15.88 -2.39
C TRP A 14 30.75 -15.10 -2.91
N ALA A 15 30.87 -14.46 -4.08
CA ALA A 15 29.78 -13.74 -4.71
C ALA A 15 28.60 -14.66 -5.10
N ILE A 16 28.89 -15.84 -5.67
CA ILE A 16 27.86 -16.83 -6.05
C ILE A 16 27.14 -17.35 -4.80
N VAL A 17 27.88 -17.70 -3.73
CA VAL A 17 27.29 -18.18 -2.48
C VAL A 17 26.42 -17.09 -1.84
N ASN A 18 26.86 -15.83 -1.82
CA ASN A 18 26.07 -14.72 -1.29
C ASN A 18 24.79 -14.45 -2.10
N GLN A 19 24.85 -14.55 -3.42
CA GLN A 19 23.65 -14.41 -4.27
C GLN A 19 22.64 -15.53 -3.97
N SER A 20 23.08 -16.79 -3.90
CA SER A 20 22.19 -17.91 -3.60
C SER A 20 21.54 -17.82 -2.22
N ILE A 21 22.27 -17.35 -1.20
CA ILE A 21 21.71 -17.13 0.15
C ILE A 21 20.68 -16.00 0.13
N THR A 22 20.96 -14.92 -0.62
CA THR A 22 20.05 -13.77 -0.73
C THR A 22 18.75 -14.15 -1.44
N ASP A 23 18.82 -14.92 -2.52
CA ASP A 23 17.65 -15.37 -3.27
C ASP A 23 16.79 -16.33 -2.46
N ALA A 24 17.40 -17.25 -1.70
CA ALA A 24 16.67 -18.15 -0.81
C ALA A 24 15.94 -17.41 0.33
N PHE A 25 16.56 -16.39 0.91
CA PHE A 25 15.93 -15.55 1.94
C PHE A 25 14.78 -14.72 1.36
N ARG A 26 14.98 -14.14 0.17
CA ARG A 26 13.97 -13.33 -0.52
C ARG A 26 12.76 -14.15 -0.94
N ASN A 27 12.95 -15.33 -1.53
CA ASN A 27 11.86 -16.21 -1.93
C ASN A 27 11.03 -16.66 -0.71
N ASN A 28 11.68 -16.95 0.42
CA ASN A 28 10.98 -17.25 1.66
C ASN A 28 10.21 -16.02 2.17
N ALA A 29 10.81 -14.83 2.15
CA ALA A 29 10.13 -13.60 2.58
C ALA A 29 8.88 -13.28 1.74
N ASP A 30 8.95 -13.50 0.43
CA ASP A 30 7.83 -13.29 -0.49
C ASP A 30 6.66 -14.25 -0.18
N GLU A 31 6.93 -15.55 0.05
CA GLU A 31 5.90 -16.54 0.45
C GLU A 31 5.24 -16.17 1.79
N CYS A 32 6.02 -15.70 2.76
CA CYS A 32 5.52 -15.27 4.07
C CYS A 32 4.65 -14.02 3.97
N CYS A 33 5.06 -13.04 3.15
CA CYS A 33 4.29 -11.82 2.95
C CYS A 33 3.02 -12.04 2.15
N GLU A 34 3.04 -12.95 1.18
CA GLU A 34 1.86 -13.36 0.44
C GLU A 34 0.82 -14.01 1.36
N THR A 35 1.27 -14.85 2.29
CA THR A 35 0.39 -15.43 3.32
C THR A 35 -0.30 -14.32 4.15
N GLY A 36 0.46 -13.29 4.54
CA GLY A 36 -0.08 -12.16 5.30
C GLY A 36 -1.06 -11.31 4.49
N ARG A 37 -0.81 -11.14 3.18
CA ARG A 37 -1.71 -10.45 2.25
C ARG A 37 -3.06 -11.16 2.15
N ILE A 38 -3.04 -12.49 1.94
CA ILE A 38 -4.24 -13.32 1.84
C ILE A 38 -5.06 -13.21 3.14
N GLU A 39 -4.42 -13.29 4.30
CA GLU A 39 -5.11 -13.17 5.58
C GLU A 39 -5.79 -11.80 5.76
N ALA A 40 -5.10 -10.72 5.40
CA ALA A 40 -5.66 -9.37 5.45
C ALA A 40 -6.88 -9.21 4.52
N GLU A 41 -6.83 -9.78 3.31
CA GLU A 41 -7.92 -9.71 2.34
C GLU A 41 -9.16 -10.50 2.79
N HIS A 42 -8.95 -11.72 3.31
CA HIS A 42 -10.04 -12.61 3.68
C HIS A 42 -10.69 -12.24 5.01
N THR A 43 -9.88 -12.00 6.04
CA THR A 43 -10.40 -11.81 7.41
C THR A 43 -10.58 -10.34 7.77
N LYS A 44 -9.93 -9.42 7.04
CA LYS A 44 -9.87 -7.99 7.38
C LYS A 44 -9.37 -7.73 8.79
N THR A 45 -8.59 -8.67 9.32
CA THR A 45 -7.94 -8.61 10.62
C THR A 45 -6.56 -9.24 10.49
N CYS A 46 -5.65 -8.93 11.41
CA CYS A 46 -4.35 -9.59 11.49
C CYS A 46 -4.25 -10.33 12.82
N ASN A 47 -5.27 -11.13 13.12
CA ASN A 47 -5.32 -11.92 14.35
C ASN A 47 -4.52 -13.21 14.15
N MET A 48 -3.22 -13.12 14.39
CA MET A 48 -2.28 -14.25 14.25
C MET A 48 -2.45 -15.36 15.30
N ALA A 49 -3.66 -15.59 15.82
CA ALA A 49 -4.03 -16.86 16.44
C ALA A 49 -3.84 -18.05 15.47
N LEU A 50 -3.74 -17.76 14.17
CA LEU A 50 -3.40 -18.70 13.10
C LEU A 50 -2.02 -19.39 13.25
N GLN A 51 -1.11 -18.89 14.11
CA GLN A 51 0.14 -19.62 14.45
C GLN A 51 -0.15 -21.05 14.90
N SER A 52 -1.23 -21.25 15.66
CA SER A 52 -1.55 -22.53 16.28
C SER A 52 -2.00 -23.60 15.28
N LEU A 53 -2.43 -23.20 14.08
CA LEU A 53 -2.91 -24.13 13.03
C LEU A 53 -1.83 -24.52 12.03
N ILE A 54 -0.80 -23.71 11.83
CA ILE A 54 0.33 -24.10 10.96
C ILE A 54 1.26 -25.11 11.67
N THR A 55 1.03 -25.34 12.97
CA THR A 55 1.81 -26.30 13.76
C THR A 55 1.42 -27.77 13.49
N GLU A 56 0.31 -28.05 12.80
CA GLU A 56 -0.13 -29.45 12.61
C GLU A 56 0.38 -30.15 11.35
N ASN A 57 0.91 -29.45 10.34
CA ASN A 57 1.44 -30.12 9.15
C ASN A 57 2.68 -29.42 8.56
N ASN A 58 3.83 -29.71 9.16
CA ASN A 58 5.02 -30.12 8.41
C ASN A 58 5.79 -29.08 7.56
N LYS A 59 5.95 -27.84 8.05
CA LYS A 59 7.08 -26.97 7.64
C LYS A 59 7.58 -26.20 8.85
N ASN A 60 8.89 -26.22 9.09
CA ASN A 60 9.57 -25.32 10.01
C ASN A 60 9.42 -23.88 9.50
N ILE A 61 8.26 -23.27 9.73
CA ILE A 61 8.07 -21.84 9.49
C ILE A 61 9.00 -21.13 10.46
N SER A 62 10.05 -20.50 9.92
CA SER A 62 10.98 -19.73 10.73
C SER A 62 10.21 -18.63 11.47
N THR A 63 10.60 -18.35 12.71
CA THR A 63 10.07 -17.22 13.48
C THR A 63 10.13 -15.89 12.72
N ASN A 64 11.08 -15.75 11.79
CA ASN A 64 11.20 -14.61 10.89
C ASN A 64 10.07 -14.55 9.86
N CYS A 65 9.68 -15.69 9.27
CA CYS A 65 8.58 -15.77 8.33
C CYS A 65 7.29 -15.29 8.97
N LEU A 66 7.04 -15.76 10.19
CA LEU A 66 5.89 -15.36 10.97
C LEU A 66 5.83 -13.83 11.20
N PHE A 67 6.95 -13.26 11.63
CA PHE A 67 7.04 -11.82 11.83
C PHE A 67 6.79 -11.04 10.53
N LEU A 68 7.35 -11.51 9.42
CA LEU A 68 7.13 -10.93 8.09
C LEU A 68 5.66 -11.02 7.65
N THR A 69 5.02 -12.17 7.84
CA THR A 69 3.59 -12.38 7.59
C THR A 69 2.75 -11.35 8.34
N HIS A 70 3.04 -11.10 9.62
CA HIS A 70 2.32 -10.11 10.41
C HIS A 70 2.45 -8.69 9.86
N ILE A 71 3.70 -8.27 9.57
CA ILE A 71 3.98 -6.94 9.05
C ILE A 71 3.28 -6.75 7.72
N CYS A 72 3.37 -7.74 6.84
CA CYS A 72 2.74 -7.71 5.54
C CYS A 72 1.21 -7.71 5.65
N CYS A 73 0.62 -8.48 6.58
CA CYS A 73 -0.82 -8.40 6.86
C CYS A 73 -1.23 -6.99 7.30
N LEU A 74 -0.56 -6.41 8.31
CA LEU A 74 -0.87 -5.08 8.82
C LEU A 74 -0.71 -4.00 7.75
N SER A 75 0.32 -4.12 6.90
CA SER A 75 0.56 -3.19 5.79
C SER A 75 -0.58 -3.24 4.77
N ASN A 76 -0.97 -4.45 4.33
CA ASN A 76 -2.07 -4.63 3.39
C ASN A 76 -3.40 -4.16 3.97
N LEU A 77 -3.64 -4.43 5.26
CA LEU A 77 -4.85 -4.00 5.95
C LEU A 77 -4.96 -2.47 6.00
N ARG A 78 -3.85 -1.77 6.30
CA ARG A 78 -3.78 -0.30 6.25
C ARG A 78 -4.09 0.23 4.86
N SER A 79 -3.51 -0.35 3.81
CA SER A 79 -3.77 0.05 2.41
C SER A 79 -5.24 -0.16 2.04
N TYR A 80 -5.82 -1.31 2.38
CA TYR A 80 -7.23 -1.61 2.15
C TYR A 80 -8.16 -0.58 2.80
N PHE A 81 -7.93 -0.27 4.08
CA PHE A 81 -8.75 0.71 4.78
C PHE A 81 -8.55 2.13 4.27
N CYS A 82 -7.34 2.48 3.85
CA CYS A 82 -7.07 3.74 3.16
C CYS A 82 -7.92 3.86 1.88
N GLU A 83 -7.91 2.84 1.02
CA GLU A 83 -8.69 2.81 -0.23
C GLU A 83 -10.20 2.92 0.02
N GLU A 84 -10.72 2.23 1.03
CA GLU A 84 -12.11 2.37 1.48
C GLU A 84 -12.43 3.82 1.92
N GLY A 85 -11.48 4.49 2.58
CA GLY A 85 -11.56 5.89 2.94
C GLY A 85 -11.67 6.80 1.71
N LEU A 86 -10.82 6.58 0.71
CA LEU A 86 -10.85 7.32 -0.56
C LEU A 86 -12.19 7.14 -1.29
N LYS A 87 -12.68 5.90 -1.40
CA LYS A 87 -13.98 5.61 -2.02
C LYS A 87 -15.12 6.34 -1.31
N SER A 88 -15.05 6.46 0.02
CA SER A 88 -16.04 7.18 0.81
C SER A 88 -16.00 8.68 0.50
N ALA A 89 -14.81 9.29 0.52
CA ALA A 89 -14.63 10.71 0.21
C ALA A 89 -15.08 11.06 -1.23
N LEU A 90 -14.73 10.22 -2.21
CA LEU A 90 -15.15 10.40 -3.61
C LEU A 90 -16.67 10.29 -3.80
N ARG A 91 -17.36 9.54 -2.94
CA ARG A 91 -18.83 9.46 -2.89
C ARG A 91 -19.46 10.56 -2.04
N LEU A 92 -18.67 11.51 -1.54
CA LEU A 92 -19.10 12.59 -0.64
C LEU A 92 -19.75 12.07 0.66
N LEU A 93 -19.34 10.88 1.10
CA LEU A 93 -19.75 10.31 2.37
C LEU A 93 -18.85 10.84 3.51
N PRO A 94 -19.41 11.07 4.71
CA PRO A 94 -18.62 11.61 5.81
C PRO A 94 -17.61 10.60 6.36
N CYS A 95 -16.36 11.05 6.54
CA CYS A 95 -15.20 10.23 6.93
C CYS A 95 -15.24 9.66 8.37
N ASN A 96 -16.29 9.96 9.12
CA ASN A 96 -16.50 9.59 10.52
C ASN A 96 -17.50 8.42 10.68
N GLN A 97 -18.02 7.83 9.60
CA GLN A 97 -19.05 6.79 9.68
C GLN A 97 -18.58 5.39 10.10
N LYS A 98 -17.31 5.02 9.86
CA LYS A 98 -16.86 3.64 10.13
C LYS A 98 -16.09 3.52 11.46
N LYS A 99 -16.59 2.65 12.36
CA LYS A 99 -15.83 2.09 13.48
C LYS A 99 -15.13 0.83 12.98
N LEU A 100 -13.86 0.95 12.62
CA LEU A 100 -13.02 -0.16 12.14
C LEU A 100 -11.77 -0.27 13.01
N ASP A 101 -11.19 -1.46 13.13
CA ASP A 101 -9.99 -1.70 13.95
C ASP A 101 -8.74 -0.97 13.40
N SER A 102 -8.75 -0.57 12.13
CA SER A 102 -7.75 0.35 11.55
C SER A 102 -8.39 1.69 11.17
N LYS A 103 -9.15 2.25 12.12
CA LYS A 103 -9.84 3.54 11.99
C LYS A 103 -8.94 4.65 11.48
N ASP A 104 -7.68 4.67 11.89
CA ASP A 104 -6.75 5.76 11.59
C ASP A 104 -6.42 5.83 10.10
N SER A 105 -6.09 4.71 9.45
CA SER A 105 -5.79 4.69 8.01
C SER A 105 -6.99 5.08 7.16
N TYR A 106 -8.19 4.57 7.49
CA TYR A 106 -9.42 4.99 6.82
C TYR A 106 -9.68 6.49 6.98
N GLN A 107 -9.61 7.00 8.21
CA GLN A 107 -9.94 8.39 8.51
C GLN A 107 -8.94 9.37 7.93
N ILE A 108 -7.64 9.05 7.99
CA ILE A 108 -6.59 9.87 7.40
C ILE A 108 -6.83 9.95 5.89
N CYS A 109 -6.89 8.82 5.18
CA CYS A 109 -7.04 8.84 3.72
C CYS A 109 -8.35 9.49 3.28
N CYS A 110 -9.45 9.24 3.97
CA CYS A 110 -10.73 9.88 3.67
C CYS A 110 -10.66 11.41 3.85
N LYS A 111 -10.15 11.91 4.99
CA LYS A 111 -10.06 13.35 5.26
C LYS A 111 -9.09 14.05 4.30
N CYS A 112 -7.93 13.44 4.02
CA CYS A 112 -6.96 13.99 3.07
C CYS A 112 -7.56 14.09 1.67
N CYS A 113 -8.30 13.07 1.23
CA CYS A 113 -9.03 13.11 -0.03
C CYS A 113 -10.16 14.15 -0.03
N GLU A 114 -10.92 14.30 1.05
CA GLU A 114 -11.96 15.33 1.19
C GLU A 114 -11.38 16.74 1.05
N LEU A 115 -10.23 17.01 1.71
CA LEU A 115 -9.49 18.25 1.56
C LEU A 115 -9.02 18.46 0.12
N GLY A 116 -8.51 17.41 -0.52
CA GLY A 116 -8.10 17.44 -1.93
C GLY A 116 -9.27 17.79 -2.85
N ILE A 117 -10.42 17.14 -2.68
CA ILE A 117 -11.64 17.42 -3.44
C ILE A 117 -12.06 18.88 -3.29
N ARG A 118 -12.02 19.43 -2.07
CA ARG A 118 -12.35 20.83 -1.82
C ARG A 118 -11.37 21.76 -2.53
N ALA A 119 -10.07 21.54 -2.39
CA ALA A 119 -9.04 22.33 -3.08
C ALA A 119 -9.22 22.30 -4.60
N GLY A 120 -9.49 21.12 -5.17
CA GLY A 120 -9.74 20.96 -6.60
C GLY A 120 -11.01 21.69 -7.06
N ARG A 121 -12.07 21.67 -6.23
CA ARG A 121 -13.31 22.41 -6.51
C ARG A 121 -13.10 23.93 -6.48
N ASP A 122 -12.31 24.40 -5.52
CA ASP A 122 -11.98 25.81 -5.33
C ASP A 122 -10.91 26.31 -6.31
N LYS A 123 -10.46 25.45 -7.25
CA LYS A 123 -9.39 25.71 -8.22
C LYS A 123 -8.04 26.06 -7.58
N ALA A 124 -7.84 25.71 -6.32
CA ALA A 124 -6.55 25.86 -5.62
C ALA A 124 -5.51 24.88 -6.18
N ASP A 125 -4.23 25.10 -5.91
CA ASP A 125 -3.16 24.22 -6.37
C ASP A 125 -3.24 22.84 -5.70
N CYS A 126 -3.04 21.80 -6.51
CA CYS A 126 -3.10 20.40 -6.05
C CYS A 126 -1.73 19.88 -5.60
N GLU A 127 -0.82 20.77 -5.24
CA GLU A 127 0.50 20.36 -4.76
C GLU A 127 0.39 19.70 -3.38
N PRO A 128 1.22 18.69 -3.08
CA PRO A 128 1.24 18.07 -1.78
C PRO A 128 1.58 19.13 -0.73
N VAL A 129 0.66 19.37 0.19
CA VAL A 129 0.87 20.30 1.30
C VAL A 129 1.97 19.71 2.18
N THR A 130 3.11 20.39 2.28
CA THR A 130 4.33 19.94 2.99
C THR A 130 4.12 19.70 4.49
N VAL A 131 3.01 20.17 5.04
CA VAL A 131 2.61 19.97 6.45
C VAL A 131 1.90 18.62 6.66
N LEU A 132 1.46 17.95 5.58
CA LEU A 132 0.78 16.67 5.67
C LEU A 132 1.80 15.51 5.69
N ASP A 133 1.48 14.45 6.44
CA ASP A 133 2.19 13.16 6.35
C ASP A 133 2.28 12.72 4.89
N GLU A 134 3.37 12.09 4.47
CA GLU A 134 3.61 11.68 3.07
C GLU A 134 2.42 10.93 2.48
N ARG A 135 1.82 10.03 3.28
CA ARG A 135 0.62 9.26 2.88
C ARG A 135 -0.61 10.13 2.67
N CYS A 136 -0.75 11.20 3.44
CA CYS A 136 -1.86 12.15 3.28
C CYS A 136 -1.65 13.06 2.06
N GLY A 137 -0.42 13.49 1.81
CA GLY A 137 -0.06 14.34 0.67
C GLY A 137 -0.38 13.69 -0.68
N GLU A 138 -0.08 12.40 -0.83
CA GLU A 138 -0.43 11.65 -2.04
C GLU A 138 -1.96 11.57 -2.24
N GLN A 139 -2.71 11.22 -1.20
CA GLN A 139 -4.17 11.11 -1.29
C GLN A 139 -4.84 12.46 -1.55
N PHE A 140 -4.33 13.54 -0.95
CA PHE A 140 -4.76 14.90 -1.23
C PHE A 140 -4.58 15.25 -2.70
N THR A 141 -3.36 15.07 -3.22
CA THR A 141 -2.99 15.41 -4.60
C THR A 141 -3.86 14.67 -5.61
N ASN A 142 -3.98 13.35 -5.45
CA ASN A 142 -4.76 12.49 -6.34
C ASN A 142 -6.24 12.90 -6.37
N CYS A 143 -6.84 13.14 -5.21
CA CYS A 143 -8.24 13.55 -5.12
C CYS A 143 -8.48 14.99 -5.61
N CYS A 144 -7.52 15.90 -5.42
CA CYS A 144 -7.58 17.26 -5.95
C CYS A 144 -7.55 17.29 -7.47
N LEU A 145 -6.61 16.58 -8.10
CA LEU A 145 -6.51 16.49 -9.55
C LEU A 145 -7.78 15.88 -10.17
N LYS A 146 -8.31 14.84 -9.53
CA LYS A 146 -9.57 14.20 -9.96
C LYS A 146 -10.78 15.13 -9.81
N ALA A 147 -10.85 15.93 -8.76
CA ALA A 147 -11.90 16.91 -8.59
C ALA A 147 -11.78 18.07 -9.59
N LYS A 148 -10.56 18.52 -9.91
CA LYS A 148 -10.32 19.50 -10.99
C LYS A 148 -10.79 18.99 -12.34
N SER A 149 -10.46 17.74 -12.68
CA SER A 149 -10.89 17.15 -13.97
C SER A 149 -12.40 16.98 -14.04
N LEU A 150 -13.07 16.63 -12.94
CA LEU A 150 -14.53 16.51 -12.89
C LEU A 150 -15.24 17.87 -12.92
N ASN A 151 -14.61 18.93 -12.41
CA ASN A 151 -15.11 20.29 -12.57
C ASN A 151 -14.95 20.84 -14.00
N CYS A 152 -14.18 20.18 -14.85
CA CYS A 152 -14.23 20.41 -16.30
C CYS A 152 -15.44 19.72 -16.97
N ASP A 153 -16.08 18.74 -16.30
CA ASP A 153 -17.20 17.94 -16.80
C ASP A 153 -18.56 18.27 -16.16
N MET A 154 -18.63 19.20 -15.20
CA MET A 154 -19.89 19.65 -14.58
C MET A 154 -20.27 21.09 -14.94
N GLY A 155 -20.36 21.37 -16.23
CA GLY A 155 -21.68 21.72 -16.73
C GLY A 155 -22.47 20.42 -16.75
N PHE A 156 -23.24 20.12 -15.69
CA PHE A 156 -24.04 18.91 -15.61
C PHE A 156 -25.19 19.01 -16.62
N GLN A 157 -24.90 18.70 -17.88
CA GLN A 157 -25.91 18.47 -18.88
C GLN A 157 -25.41 17.31 -19.74
N MET A 158 -26.09 16.17 -19.60
CA MET A 158 -26.09 15.13 -20.61
C MET A 158 -26.44 15.79 -21.94
N ASP A 159 -25.49 15.89 -22.85
CA ASP A 159 -25.67 15.64 -24.28
C ASP A 159 -24.30 15.58 -24.96
N ASP A 160 -24.27 14.79 -26.01
CA ASP A 160 -23.13 14.37 -26.81
C ASP A 160 -22.17 15.49 -27.27
N ASP A 161 -20.95 15.02 -27.57
CA ASP A 161 -19.88 15.63 -28.35
C ASP A 161 -18.83 16.54 -27.67
N HIS A 162 -17.64 15.95 -27.58
CA HIS A 162 -16.35 16.56 -27.89
C HIS A 162 -16.11 17.98 -27.38
N GLN A 163 -15.52 18.14 -26.18
CA GLN A 163 -14.76 19.34 -25.89
C GLN A 163 -13.45 19.08 -25.14
N ARG A 164 -12.37 19.40 -25.85
CA ARG A 164 -10.97 19.41 -25.46
C ARG A 164 -10.75 20.61 -24.53
N CYS A 165 -10.33 20.35 -23.28
CA CYS A 165 -9.88 21.41 -22.37
C CYS A 165 -8.64 22.10 -22.98
N ARG A 166 -8.69 23.43 -23.14
CA ARG A 166 -7.54 24.27 -23.47
C ARG A 166 -6.86 24.75 -22.20
#